data_AF-A0A7V1FUM2-F1
#
_entry.id   AF-A0A7V1FUM2-F1
#
_cell.length_a   1.000
_cell.length_b   1.000
_cell.length_c   1.000
_cell.angle_alpha   90.00
_cell.angle_beta   90.00
_cell.angle_gamma   90.00
#
_symmetry.space_group_name_H-M   'P 1'
#
loop_
_entity.id
_entity.type
_entity.pdbx_description
1 polymer ?
#
loop_
_entity_poly.entity_id
_entity_poly.type
_entity_poly.pdbx_seq_one_letter_code
_entity_poly.pdbx_strand_id
1 'polypeptide(L)'
;MENNLLLTYLLFIPLTGAVVLLFFKSENEKAIKYFGLAVSVIAFLLALYIYFNFDSNSGEFQFVHKFKWIANLSIFYHVGIDGIALLLLLLTTFITPLTLISSWSGITKKVKEFTFFMLFLEVGMIGVFISLDLFLFYVFWEVMLIPMYFIIGVWGGKERIYAAVKFFIYTMAGSLIMLVAIVWLSVHATNYLGYFTTDLVELYSVAPLFGLDVQTYLFLAFALSFAIKVPLFPLHTWLPDAHVQA
;
A
#
# COMPACT_ATOMS: atom_id res chain seq x y z
N MET A 1 -22.21 -9.61 5.49
CA MET A 1 -22.12 -8.41 6.34
C MET A 1 -21.28 -7.38 5.60
N GLU A 2 -21.87 -6.70 4.61
CA GLU A 2 -21.24 -5.56 3.96
C GLU A 2 -21.39 -4.35 4.91
N ASN A 3 -20.28 -3.69 5.27
CA ASN A 3 -20.14 -2.53 6.20
C ASN A 3 -19.43 -2.82 7.53
N ASN A 4 -18.39 -3.66 7.51
CA ASN A 4 -17.48 -3.72 8.65
C ASN A 4 -16.40 -2.62 8.54
N LEU A 5 -16.42 -1.64 9.43
CA LEU A 5 -15.51 -0.48 9.38
C LEU A 5 -14.10 -0.76 9.93
N LEU A 6 -13.79 -1.97 10.42
CA LEU A 6 -12.52 -2.25 11.10
C LEU A 6 -11.30 -2.01 10.21
N LEU A 7 -11.31 -2.47 8.95
CA LEU A 7 -10.20 -2.23 8.02
C LEU A 7 -10.05 -0.75 7.67
N THR A 8 -11.18 -0.03 7.57
CA THR A 8 -11.17 1.42 7.36
C THR A 8 -10.57 2.12 8.58
N TYR A 9 -10.94 1.74 9.82
CA TYR A 9 -10.29 2.32 11.00
C TYR A 9 -8.80 2.04 11.04
N LEU A 10 -8.38 0.81 10.71
CA LEU A 10 -6.98 0.44 10.65
C LEU A 10 -6.20 1.29 9.64
N LEU A 11 -6.77 1.56 8.46
CA LEU A 11 -6.18 2.44 7.45
C LEU A 11 -6.09 3.90 7.94
N PHE A 12 -7.13 4.39 8.61
CA PHE A 12 -7.24 5.80 9.00
C PHE A 12 -6.49 6.16 10.29
N ILE A 13 -6.19 5.20 11.18
CA ILE A 13 -5.39 5.45 12.40
C ILE A 13 -4.01 6.07 12.08
N PRO A 14 -3.15 5.44 11.25
CA PRO A 14 -1.85 6.04 10.91
C PRO A 14 -2.00 7.31 10.07
N LEU A 15 -3.04 7.40 9.22
CA LEU A 15 -3.31 8.60 8.42
C LEU A 15 -3.65 9.81 9.29
N THR A 16 -4.59 9.64 10.22
CA THR A 16 -4.98 10.69 11.16
C THR A 16 -3.83 11.05 12.10
N GLY A 17 -3.05 10.07 12.55
CA GLY A 17 -1.83 10.31 13.30
C GLY A 17 -0.82 11.15 12.53
N ALA A 18 -0.56 10.83 11.26
CA ALA A 18 0.31 11.62 10.40
C ALA A 18 -0.19 13.07 10.26
N VAL A 19 -1.49 13.27 10.01
CA VAL A 19 -2.07 14.63 9.91
C VAL A 19 -1.97 15.38 11.24
N VAL A 20 -2.26 14.74 12.37
CA VAL A 20 -2.17 15.34 13.71
C VAL A 20 -0.74 15.78 14.03
N LEU A 21 0.27 15.03 13.60
CA LEU A 21 1.69 15.40 13.76
C LEU A 21 2.04 16.74 13.10
N LEU A 22 1.33 17.17 12.05
CA LEU A 22 1.60 18.45 11.39
C LEU A 22 1.39 19.64 12.32
N PHE A 23 0.51 19.51 13.32
CA PHE A 23 0.25 20.55 14.32
C PHE A 23 1.26 20.56 15.47
N PHE A 24 2.17 19.58 15.54
CA PHE A 24 3.20 19.54 16.57
C PHE A 24 4.32 20.54 16.25
N LYS A 25 4.82 21.18 17.31
CA LYS A 25 6.03 22.00 17.27
C LYS A 25 7.24 21.11 17.00
N SER A 26 8.03 21.45 15.98
CA SER A 26 9.17 20.63 15.54
C SER A 26 10.25 20.46 16.59
N GLU A 27 10.32 21.37 17.57
CA GLU A 27 11.29 21.37 18.66
C GLU A 27 10.98 20.28 19.71
N ASN A 28 9.73 19.80 19.79
CA ASN A 28 9.34 18.80 20.77
C ASN A 28 9.50 17.37 20.22
N GLU A 29 10.75 16.99 19.92
CA GLU A 29 11.07 15.69 19.34
C GLU A 29 10.57 14.51 20.17
N LYS A 30 10.62 14.62 21.50
CA LYS A 30 10.12 13.57 22.39
C LYS A 30 8.63 13.34 22.17
N ALA A 31 7.82 14.40 22.19
CA ALA A 31 6.38 14.27 21.95
C ALA A 31 6.08 13.68 20.56
N ILE A 32 6.81 14.10 19.53
CA ILE A 32 6.66 13.55 18.16
C ILE A 32 6.97 12.05 18.14
N LYS A 33 8.11 11.64 18.72
CA LYS A 33 8.57 10.24 18.76
C LYS A 33 7.59 9.33 19.50
N TYR A 34 7.16 9.74 20.70
CA TYR A 34 6.19 8.97 21.49
C TYR A 34 4.80 8.95 20.86
N PHE A 35 4.35 10.05 20.24
CA PHE A 35 3.07 10.10 19.55
C PHE A 35 3.05 9.17 18.34
N GLY A 36 4.08 9.24 17.48
CA GLY A 36 4.19 8.35 16.32
C GLY A 36 4.21 6.87 16.72
N LEU A 37 4.95 6.54 17.79
CA LEU A 37 4.97 5.18 18.34
C LEU A 37 3.60 4.76 18.89
N ALA A 38 2.90 5.65 19.60
CA ALA A 38 1.58 5.33 20.12
C ALA A 38 0.58 5.04 18.99
N VAL A 39 0.59 5.83 17.92
CA VAL A 39 -0.26 5.63 16.74
C VAL A 39 0.00 4.28 16.08
N SER A 40 1.26 3.92 15.82
CA SER A 40 1.59 2.64 15.17
C SER A 40 1.30 1.43 16.06
N VAL A 41 1.49 1.56 17.39
CA VAL A 41 1.07 0.51 18.34
C VAL A 41 -0.44 0.34 18.35
N ILE A 42 -1.22 1.42 18.29
CA ILE A 42 -2.69 1.33 18.20
C ILE A 42 -3.11 0.62 16.91
N ALA A 43 -2.47 0.92 15.77
CA ALA A 43 -2.71 0.23 14.51
C ALA A 43 -2.40 -1.27 14.62
N PHE A 44 -1.27 -1.65 15.23
CA PHE A 44 -0.91 -3.05 15.48
C PHE A 44 -1.90 -3.77 16.40
N LEU A 45 -2.35 -3.14 17.48
CA LEU A 45 -3.35 -3.74 18.38
C LEU A 45 -4.69 -3.97 17.66
N LEU A 46 -5.09 -3.06 16.77
CA LEU A 46 -6.28 -3.26 15.94
C LEU A 46 -6.08 -4.39 14.92
N ALA A 47 -4.90 -4.50 14.32
CA ALA A 47 -4.55 -5.62 13.43
C ALA A 47 -4.61 -6.98 14.17
N LEU A 48 -4.10 -7.05 15.41
CA LEU A 48 -4.23 -8.24 16.27
C LEU A 48 -5.69 -8.55 16.58
N TYR A 49 -6.50 -7.54 16.88
CA TYR A 49 -7.93 -7.73 17.10
C TYR A 49 -8.60 -8.34 15.85
N ILE A 50 -8.28 -7.85 14.65
CA ILE A 50 -8.78 -8.41 13.39
C ILE A 50 -8.35 -9.87 13.23
N TYR A 51 -7.09 -10.19 13.53
CA TYR A 51 -6.56 -11.56 13.47
C TYR A 51 -7.34 -12.54 14.35
N PHE A 52 -7.62 -12.18 15.61
CA PHE A 52 -8.36 -13.06 16.52
C PHE A 52 -9.85 -13.22 16.18
N ASN A 53 -10.41 -12.31 15.36
CA ASN A 53 -11.80 -12.39 14.89
C ASN A 53 -11.92 -12.94 13.47
N PHE A 54 -10.82 -13.34 12.83
CA PHE A 54 -10.83 -13.90 11.49
C PHE A 54 -11.25 -15.38 11.52
N ASP A 55 -12.20 -15.77 10.67
CA ASP A 55 -12.63 -17.16 10.53
C ASP A 55 -11.77 -17.89 9.49
N SER A 56 -10.85 -18.75 9.95
CA SER A 56 -9.98 -19.53 9.06
C SER A 56 -10.68 -20.63 8.27
N ASN A 57 -11.95 -20.91 8.54
CA ASN A 57 -12.70 -21.97 7.85
C ASN A 57 -13.43 -21.45 6.60
N SER A 58 -13.53 -20.13 6.43
CA SER A 58 -14.15 -19.51 5.26
C SER A 58 -13.10 -19.14 4.20
N GLY A 59 -13.41 -19.41 2.93
CA GLY A 59 -12.62 -18.96 1.78
C GLY A 59 -13.03 -17.58 1.25
N GLU A 60 -14.01 -16.93 1.87
CA GLU A 60 -14.49 -15.61 1.45
C GLU A 60 -13.64 -14.47 2.03
N PHE A 61 -13.67 -13.32 1.37
CA PHE A 61 -13.11 -12.09 1.93
C PHE A 61 -13.89 -11.66 3.17
N GLN A 62 -13.17 -11.31 4.23
CA GLN A 62 -13.73 -10.93 5.52
C GLN A 62 -13.51 -9.44 5.81
N PHE A 63 -14.24 -8.93 6.80
CA PHE A 63 -14.21 -7.53 7.22
C PHE A 63 -14.50 -6.55 6.06
N VAL A 64 -15.40 -6.94 5.16
CA VAL A 64 -15.65 -6.22 3.91
C VAL A 64 -16.39 -4.89 4.16
N HIS A 65 -15.85 -3.84 3.54
CA HIS A 65 -16.50 -2.54 3.44
C HIS A 65 -16.43 -2.07 1.98
N LYS A 66 -17.60 -1.93 1.35
CA LYS A 66 -17.75 -1.55 -0.05
C LYS A 66 -18.67 -0.34 -0.17
N PHE A 67 -18.18 0.74 -0.76
CA PHE A 67 -19.03 1.86 -1.17
C PHE A 67 -18.55 2.46 -2.50
N LYS A 68 -19.46 3.11 -3.23
CA LYS A 68 -19.14 3.74 -4.53
C LYS A 68 -18.23 4.95 -4.31
N TRP A 69 -17.01 4.90 -4.83
CA TRP A 69 -16.07 6.02 -4.77
C TRP A 69 -16.19 6.91 -6.00
N ILE A 70 -16.14 6.34 -7.22
CA ILE A 70 -16.32 7.05 -8.48
C ILE A 70 -17.48 6.42 -9.25
N ALA A 71 -18.68 6.96 -9.02
CA ALA A 71 -19.94 6.37 -9.50
C ALA A 71 -20.01 6.20 -11.02
N ASN A 72 -19.45 7.13 -11.79
CA ASN A 72 -19.49 7.09 -13.27
C ASN A 72 -18.62 5.97 -13.87
N LEU A 73 -17.64 5.49 -13.12
CA LEU A 73 -16.70 4.45 -13.56
C LEU A 73 -16.88 3.16 -12.74
N SER A 74 -17.94 3.03 -11.96
CA SER A 74 -18.14 1.90 -11.03
C SER A 74 -16.87 1.52 -10.25
N ILE A 75 -16.10 2.53 -9.82
CA ILE A 75 -14.91 2.32 -8.99
C ILE A 75 -15.36 2.41 -7.54
N PHE A 76 -14.97 1.43 -6.74
CA PHE A 76 -15.40 1.30 -5.36
C PHE A 76 -14.24 1.54 -4.40
N TYR A 77 -14.56 2.13 -3.24
CA TYR A 77 -13.77 1.80 -2.06
C TYR A 77 -14.24 0.43 -1.61
N HIS A 78 -13.63 -0.62 -2.17
CA HIS A 78 -13.88 -2.00 -1.80
C HIS A 78 -12.66 -2.51 -1.07
N VAL A 79 -12.79 -2.69 0.24
CA VAL A 79 -11.75 -3.27 1.08
C VAL A 79 -12.24 -4.55 1.74
N GLY A 80 -11.32 -5.49 1.94
CA GLY A 80 -11.55 -6.78 2.56
C GLY A 80 -10.22 -7.53 2.66
N ILE A 81 -10.18 -8.59 3.46
CA ILE A 81 -8.97 -9.39 3.63
C ILE A 81 -9.26 -10.88 3.51
N ASP A 82 -8.30 -11.62 2.96
CA ASP A 82 -8.20 -13.07 3.04
C ASP A 82 -7.08 -13.48 4.02
N GLY A 83 -6.78 -14.77 4.11
CA GLY A 83 -5.73 -15.29 4.99
C GLY A 83 -4.32 -14.79 4.65
N ILE A 84 -4.02 -14.50 3.38
CA ILE A 84 -2.70 -14.02 2.96
C ILE A 84 -2.55 -12.55 3.33
N ALA A 85 -3.55 -11.72 2.99
CA ALA A 85 -3.59 -10.31 3.32
C ALA A 85 -3.50 -10.08 4.83
N LEU A 86 -4.16 -10.92 5.64
CA LEU A 86 -4.11 -10.84 7.10
C LEU A 86 -2.68 -10.97 7.64
N LEU A 87 -1.90 -11.94 7.16
CA LEU A 87 -0.52 -12.14 7.60
C LEU A 87 0.39 -10.97 7.22
N LEU A 88 0.23 -10.45 6.00
CA LEU A 88 1.00 -9.31 5.53
C LEU A 88 0.64 -8.03 6.30
N LEU A 89 -0.62 -7.84 6.62
CA LEU A 89 -1.12 -6.72 7.42
C LEU A 89 -0.61 -6.76 8.86
N LEU A 90 -0.57 -7.94 9.50
CA LEU A 90 0.05 -8.14 10.80
C LEU A 90 1.55 -7.84 10.75
N LEU A 91 2.25 -8.33 9.74
CA LEU A 91 3.69 -8.09 9.57
C LEU A 91 3.98 -6.58 9.40
N THR A 92 3.21 -5.90 8.55
CA THR A 92 3.34 -4.46 8.33
C THR A 92 3.15 -3.66 9.61
N THR A 93 2.04 -3.89 10.31
CA THR A 93 1.72 -3.15 11.54
C THR A 93 2.65 -3.52 12.70
N PHE A 94 3.23 -4.73 12.71
CA PHE A 94 4.23 -5.14 13.69
C PHE A 94 5.60 -4.46 13.46
N ILE A 95 6.04 -4.35 12.20
CA ILE A 95 7.37 -3.80 11.88
C ILE A 95 7.40 -2.29 12.10
N THR A 96 6.35 -1.55 11.74
CA THR A 96 6.31 -0.08 11.86
C THR A 96 6.72 0.48 13.23
N PRO A 97 6.15 0.04 14.38
CA PRO A 97 6.58 0.50 15.70
C PRO A 97 8.04 0.16 16.00
N LEU A 98 8.54 -1.00 15.55
CA LEU A 98 9.94 -1.38 15.73
C LEU A 98 10.88 -0.47 14.94
N THR A 99 10.51 -0.12 13.70
CA THR A 99 11.26 0.83 12.88
C THR A 99 11.26 2.23 13.48
N LEU A 100 10.14 2.68 14.05
CA LEU A 100 10.10 3.96 14.75
C LEU A 100 11.01 3.96 15.98
N ILE A 101 10.99 2.91 16.81
CA ILE A 101 11.88 2.79 17.98
C ILE A 101 13.35 2.78 17.55
N SER A 102 13.71 1.97 16.54
CA SER A 102 15.10 1.85 16.08
C SER A 102 15.64 3.17 15.51
N SER A 103 14.75 4.01 14.94
CA SER A 103 15.12 5.31 14.37
C SER A 103 15.49 6.38 15.41
N TRP A 104 15.17 6.20 16.70
CA TRP A 104 15.27 7.27 17.70
C TRP A 104 16.69 7.78 17.93
N SER A 105 17.70 6.91 17.77
CA SER A 105 19.12 7.26 17.89
C SER A 105 19.72 7.75 16.57
N GLY A 106 19.24 7.26 15.43
CA GLY A 106 19.76 7.61 14.10
C GLY A 106 19.18 8.90 13.52
N ILE A 107 17.91 9.20 13.80
CA ILE A 107 17.20 10.35 13.23
C ILE A 107 17.15 11.50 14.24
N THR A 108 18.01 12.50 14.00
CA THR A 108 18.16 13.72 14.81
C THR A 108 17.81 15.00 14.06
N LYS A 109 17.54 14.91 12.75
CA LYS A 109 17.12 16.04 11.91
C LYS A 109 15.71 15.77 11.38
N LYS A 110 14.89 16.82 11.32
CA LYS A 110 13.53 16.75 10.73
C LYS A 110 12.71 15.57 11.28
N VAL A 111 12.76 15.36 12.59
CA VAL A 111 12.11 14.21 13.25
C VAL A 111 10.61 14.18 12.95
N LYS A 112 9.96 15.35 12.93
CA LYS A 112 8.54 15.49 12.61
C LYS A 112 8.20 14.92 11.22
N GLU A 113 8.96 15.33 10.21
CA GLU A 113 8.75 14.92 8.83
C GLU A 113 9.07 13.43 8.64
N PHE A 114 10.09 12.91 9.33
CA PHE A 114 10.40 11.47 9.31
C PHE A 114 9.24 10.65 9.88
N THR A 115 8.76 11.01 11.07
CA THR A 115 7.64 10.31 11.72
C THR A 115 6.36 10.43 10.89
N PHE A 116 6.10 11.59 10.28
CA PHE A 116 5.00 11.78 9.33
C PHE A 116 5.09 10.79 8.16
N PHE A 117 6.24 10.74 7.47
CA PHE A 117 6.39 9.86 6.31
C PHE A 117 6.38 8.38 6.68
N MET A 118 6.85 8.00 7.87
CA MET A 118 6.75 6.62 8.37
C MET A 118 5.30 6.19 8.58
N LEU A 119 4.47 7.03 9.23
CA LEU A 119 3.03 6.74 9.38
C LEU A 119 2.31 6.79 8.03
N PHE A 120 2.67 7.71 7.15
CA PHE A 120 2.08 7.78 5.81
C PHE A 120 2.46 6.58 4.93
N LEU A 121 3.67 6.04 5.10
CA LEU A 121 4.10 4.80 4.48
C LEU A 121 3.27 3.61 4.98
N GLU A 122 3.00 3.55 6.29
CA GLU A 122 2.13 2.54 6.90
C GLU A 122 0.72 2.56 6.29
N VAL A 123 0.13 3.74 6.05
CA VAL A 123 -1.16 3.89 5.35
C VAL A 123 -1.10 3.25 3.96
N GLY A 124 -0.07 3.57 3.17
CA GLY A 124 0.09 3.03 1.83
C GLY A 124 0.22 1.51 1.83
N MET A 125 1.05 0.95 2.72
CA MET A 125 1.24 -0.50 2.84
C MET A 125 -0.04 -1.23 3.26
N ILE A 126 -0.74 -0.73 4.28
CA ILE A 126 -2.03 -1.31 4.73
C ILE A 126 -3.03 -1.27 3.57
N GLY A 127 -3.16 -0.11 2.91
CA GLY A 127 -4.08 0.09 1.79
C GLY A 127 -3.86 -0.89 0.63
N VAL A 128 -2.61 -1.20 0.29
CA VAL A 128 -2.27 -2.21 -0.73
C VAL A 128 -2.83 -3.58 -0.37
N PHE A 129 -2.70 -4.03 0.89
CA PHE A 129 -3.11 -5.38 1.27
C PHE A 129 -4.62 -5.54 1.46
N ILE A 130 -5.35 -4.47 1.77
CA ILE A 130 -6.79 -4.54 2.02
C ILE A 130 -7.64 -4.25 0.78
N SER A 131 -7.05 -3.79 -0.33
CA SER A 131 -7.82 -3.34 -1.50
C SER A 131 -8.34 -4.50 -2.35
N LEU A 132 -9.65 -4.52 -2.59
CA LEU A 132 -10.36 -5.44 -3.49
C LEU A 132 -10.89 -4.75 -4.75
N ASP A 133 -10.45 -3.52 -5.01
CA ASP A 133 -10.63 -2.80 -6.27
C ASP A 133 -9.24 -2.49 -6.84
N LEU A 134 -8.99 -2.84 -8.10
CA LEU A 134 -7.68 -2.72 -8.74
C LEU A 134 -7.21 -1.26 -8.85
N PHE A 135 -8.14 -0.32 -9.04
CA PHE A 135 -7.79 1.10 -9.08
C PHE A 135 -7.44 1.60 -7.68
N LEU A 136 -8.18 1.19 -6.65
CA LEU A 136 -7.86 1.50 -5.26
C LEU A 136 -6.50 0.91 -4.85
N PHE A 137 -6.24 -0.34 -5.23
CA PHE A 137 -4.95 -1.00 -5.06
C PHE A 137 -3.82 -0.18 -5.71
N TYR A 138 -3.99 0.26 -6.96
CA TYR A 138 -3.03 1.10 -7.67
C TYR A 138 -2.78 2.42 -6.94
N VAL A 139 -3.83 3.08 -6.43
CA VAL A 139 -3.70 4.32 -5.66
C VAL A 139 -2.82 4.10 -4.43
N PHE A 140 -3.06 3.05 -3.63
CA PHE A 140 -2.22 2.79 -2.47
C PHE A 140 -0.79 2.36 -2.84
N TRP A 141 -0.64 1.65 -3.95
CA TRP A 141 0.65 1.24 -4.52
C TRP A 141 1.54 2.44 -4.86
N GLU A 142 0.96 3.52 -5.34
CA GLU A 142 1.63 4.80 -5.61
C GLU A 142 1.76 5.66 -4.34
N VAL A 143 0.76 5.66 -3.46
CA VAL A 143 0.82 6.40 -2.19
C VAL A 143 2.01 5.95 -1.36
N MET A 144 2.32 4.64 -1.29
CA MET A 144 3.50 4.18 -0.55
C MET A 144 4.84 4.58 -1.19
N LEU A 145 4.86 4.89 -2.49
CA LEU A 145 6.09 5.30 -3.19
C LEU A 145 6.55 6.69 -2.74
N ILE A 146 5.62 7.59 -2.47
CA ILE A 146 5.87 8.98 -2.08
C ILE A 146 6.69 9.09 -0.77
N PRO A 147 6.25 8.52 0.38
CA PRO A 147 7.03 8.57 1.60
C PRO A 147 8.40 7.90 1.45
N MET A 148 8.50 6.77 0.75
CA MET A 148 9.78 6.10 0.51
C MET A 148 10.78 7.00 -0.21
N TYR A 149 10.34 7.73 -1.24
CA TYR A 149 11.18 8.70 -1.95
C TYR A 149 11.76 9.76 -1.00
N PHE A 150 10.94 10.32 -0.10
CA PHE A 150 11.40 11.33 0.86
C PHE A 150 12.27 10.73 1.96
N ILE A 151 11.93 9.53 2.46
CA ILE A 151 12.72 8.84 3.48
C ILE A 151 14.16 8.64 2.98
N ILE A 152 14.31 8.06 1.79
CA ILE A 152 15.63 7.88 1.15
C ILE A 152 16.26 9.25 0.89
N GLY A 153 15.59 10.16 0.18
CA GLY A 153 16.19 11.41 -0.30
C GLY A 153 16.61 12.40 0.79
N VAL A 154 15.98 12.39 1.96
CA VAL A 154 16.23 13.36 3.04
C VAL A 154 17.09 12.76 4.17
N TRP A 155 16.84 11.52 4.59
CA TRP A 155 17.54 10.89 5.72
C TRP A 155 18.62 9.91 5.31
N GLY A 156 18.66 9.52 4.04
CA GLY A 156 19.66 8.64 3.50
C GLY A 156 21.11 9.15 3.51
N GLY A 157 21.99 8.29 3.02
CA GLY A 157 23.45 8.45 2.95
C GLY A 157 23.96 9.51 1.96
N LYS A 158 25.19 9.35 1.49
CA LYS A 158 25.88 10.35 0.66
C LYS A 158 25.22 10.52 -0.71
N GLU A 159 24.80 9.42 -1.34
CA GLU A 159 24.23 9.41 -2.70
C GLU A 159 22.69 9.32 -2.69
N ARG A 160 22.07 9.71 -1.58
CA ARG A 160 20.64 9.58 -1.31
C ARG A 160 19.72 10.16 -2.40
N ILE A 161 20.10 11.27 -3.04
CA ILE A 161 19.27 11.91 -4.07
C ILE A 161 19.26 11.03 -5.33
N TYR A 162 20.42 10.54 -5.74
CA TYR A 162 20.54 9.62 -6.87
C TYR A 162 19.76 8.32 -6.60
N ALA A 163 19.94 7.72 -5.42
CA ALA A 163 19.23 6.52 -5.01
C ALA A 163 17.70 6.72 -4.98
N ALA A 164 17.21 7.82 -4.40
CA ALA A 164 15.78 8.13 -4.33
C ALA A 164 15.17 8.33 -5.72
N VAL A 165 15.82 9.11 -6.59
CA VAL A 165 15.35 9.35 -7.97
C VAL A 165 15.36 8.06 -8.78
N LYS A 166 16.42 7.24 -8.66
CA LYS A 166 16.50 5.95 -9.35
C LYS A 166 15.41 4.99 -8.88
N PHE A 167 15.22 4.84 -7.56
CA PHE A 167 14.12 4.06 -6.97
C PHE A 167 12.76 4.50 -7.52
N PHE A 168 12.49 5.81 -7.47
CA PHE A 168 11.22 6.37 -7.91
C PHE A 168 10.96 6.12 -9.39
N ILE A 169 11.92 6.42 -10.27
CA ILE A 169 11.75 6.24 -11.72
C ILE A 169 11.56 4.77 -12.08
N TYR A 170 12.36 3.87 -11.51
CA TYR A 170 12.25 2.44 -11.78
C TYR A 170 10.86 1.91 -11.39
N THR A 171 10.45 2.17 -10.15
CA THR A 171 9.19 1.63 -9.62
C THR A 171 7.96 2.29 -10.23
N MET A 172 8.01 3.60 -10.54
CA MET A 172 6.95 4.32 -11.23
C MET A 172 6.78 3.85 -12.68
N ALA A 173 7.88 3.56 -13.40
CA ALA A 173 7.79 3.01 -14.75
C ALA A 173 7.06 1.66 -14.75
N GLY A 174 7.37 0.79 -13.79
CA GLY A 174 6.65 -0.47 -13.60
C GLY A 174 5.18 -0.25 -13.26
N SER A 175 4.86 0.67 -12.36
CA SER A 175 3.47 0.90 -11.97
C SER A 175 2.61 1.50 -13.08
N LEU A 176 3.16 2.35 -13.95
CA LEU A 176 2.43 2.85 -15.12
C LEU A 176 2.01 1.73 -16.08
N ILE A 177 2.85 0.70 -16.27
CA ILE A 177 2.49 -0.49 -17.06
C ILE A 177 1.32 -1.22 -16.42
N MET A 178 1.33 -1.38 -15.09
CA MET A 178 0.22 -1.95 -14.32
C MET A 178 -1.07 -1.14 -14.50
N LEU A 179 -1.01 0.20 -14.45
CA LEU A 179 -2.18 1.05 -14.67
C LEU A 179 -2.79 0.84 -16.07
N VAL A 180 -1.95 0.78 -17.10
CA VAL A 180 -2.41 0.50 -18.47
C VAL A 180 -3.10 -0.87 -18.52
N ALA A 181 -2.54 -1.89 -17.87
CA ALA A 181 -3.14 -3.21 -17.81
C ALA A 181 -4.49 -3.21 -17.07
N ILE A 182 -4.62 -2.49 -15.94
CA ILE A 182 -5.87 -2.35 -15.18
C ILE A 182 -6.96 -1.69 -16.03
N VAL A 183 -6.63 -0.56 -16.68
CA VAL A 183 -7.59 0.16 -17.53
C VAL A 183 -8.01 -0.71 -18.71
N TRP A 184 -7.05 -1.36 -19.38
CA TRP A 184 -7.34 -2.26 -20.49
C TRP A 184 -8.24 -3.43 -20.07
N LEU A 185 -7.90 -4.09 -18.95
CA LEU A 185 -8.68 -5.18 -18.38
C LEU A 185 -10.13 -4.73 -18.11
N SER A 186 -10.30 -3.56 -17.51
CA SER A 186 -11.61 -3.01 -17.16
C SER A 186 -12.45 -2.68 -18.41
N VAL A 187 -11.82 -2.13 -19.45
CA VAL A 187 -12.47 -1.90 -20.75
C VAL A 187 -12.83 -3.22 -21.44
N HIS A 188 -11.93 -4.21 -21.42
CA HIS A 188 -12.19 -5.50 -22.04
C HIS A 188 -13.32 -6.26 -21.33
N ALA A 189 -13.33 -6.25 -19.99
CA ALA A 189 -14.36 -6.84 -19.15
C ALA A 189 -15.74 -6.20 -19.36
N THR A 190 -15.80 -4.92 -19.76
CA THR A 190 -17.05 -4.22 -20.09
C THR A 190 -17.84 -4.95 -21.19
N ASN A 191 -17.17 -5.63 -22.13
CA ASN A 191 -17.84 -6.40 -23.18
C ASN A 191 -18.62 -7.61 -22.63
N TYR A 192 -18.28 -8.08 -21.43
CA TYR A 192 -18.91 -9.23 -20.76
C TYR A 192 -19.89 -8.79 -19.67
N LEU A 193 -19.53 -7.75 -18.89
CA LEU A 193 -20.33 -7.24 -17.77
C LEU A 193 -21.39 -6.21 -18.18
N GLY A 194 -21.20 -5.55 -19.33
CA GLY A 194 -22.07 -4.47 -19.81
C GLY A 194 -21.78 -3.09 -19.19
N TYR A 195 -20.82 -2.99 -18.27
CA TYR A 195 -20.36 -1.73 -17.66
C TYR A 195 -18.87 -1.82 -17.29
N PHE A 196 -18.24 -0.65 -17.18
CA PHE A 196 -16.85 -0.54 -16.72
C PHE A 196 -16.80 -0.70 -15.19
N THR A 197 -15.84 -1.49 -14.69
CA THR A 197 -15.57 -1.71 -13.26
C THR A 197 -14.09 -2.05 -13.09
N THR A 198 -13.52 -1.68 -11.95
CA THR A 198 -12.19 -2.11 -11.50
C THR A 198 -12.27 -3.01 -10.27
N ASP A 199 -13.48 -3.40 -9.86
CA ASP A 199 -13.71 -4.29 -8.74
C ASP A 199 -13.13 -5.69 -9.04
N LEU A 200 -12.20 -6.13 -8.19
CA LEU A 200 -11.45 -7.37 -8.42
C LEU A 200 -12.36 -8.59 -8.41
N VAL A 201 -13.36 -8.59 -7.51
CA VAL A 201 -14.29 -9.73 -7.33
C VAL A 201 -15.20 -9.86 -8.56
N GLU A 202 -15.68 -8.74 -9.09
CA GLU A 202 -16.44 -8.72 -10.35
C GLU A 202 -15.57 -9.17 -11.53
N LEU A 203 -14.33 -8.69 -11.62
CA LEU A 203 -13.40 -9.08 -12.69
C LEU A 203 -13.05 -10.58 -12.66
N TYR A 204 -12.94 -11.20 -11.48
CA TYR A 204 -12.73 -12.65 -11.36
C TYR A 204 -13.87 -13.48 -11.96
N SER A 205 -15.10 -12.96 -11.97
CA SER A 205 -16.24 -13.70 -12.53
C SER A 205 -16.17 -13.84 -14.06
N VAL A 206 -15.47 -12.93 -14.75
CA VAL A 206 -15.38 -12.89 -16.22
C VAL A 206 -14.00 -13.24 -16.75
N ALA A 207 -12.94 -13.15 -15.95
CA ALA A 207 -11.57 -13.46 -16.37
C ALA A 207 -11.41 -14.85 -17.03
N PRO A 208 -12.07 -15.94 -16.57
CA PRO A 208 -12.00 -17.25 -17.22
C PRO A 208 -12.56 -17.29 -18.65
N LEU A 209 -13.37 -16.29 -19.05
CA LEU A 209 -13.98 -16.20 -20.37
C LEU A 209 -13.05 -15.55 -21.40
N PHE A 210 -11.92 -14.97 -20.96
CA PHE A 210 -10.97 -14.31 -21.86
C PHE A 210 -10.13 -15.33 -22.62
N GLY A 211 -9.80 -15.02 -23.87
CA GLY A 211 -8.87 -15.84 -24.66
C GLY A 211 -7.49 -15.92 -24.00
N LEU A 212 -6.79 -17.04 -24.19
CA LEU A 212 -5.47 -17.29 -23.59
C LEU A 212 -4.44 -16.20 -23.95
N ASP A 213 -4.50 -15.66 -25.16
CA ASP A 213 -3.61 -14.59 -25.62
C ASP A 213 -3.77 -13.33 -24.76
N VAL A 214 -5.02 -12.93 -24.50
CA VAL A 214 -5.36 -11.77 -23.66
C VAL A 214 -4.87 -11.98 -22.23
N GLN A 215 -5.13 -13.16 -21.65
CA GLN A 215 -4.67 -13.49 -20.31
C GLN A 215 -3.14 -13.47 -20.24
N THR A 216 -2.45 -13.94 -21.27
CA THR A 216 -0.98 -13.94 -21.36
C THR A 216 -0.42 -12.53 -21.40
N TYR A 217 -0.98 -11.63 -22.22
CA TYR A 217 -0.51 -10.24 -22.27
C TYR A 217 -0.75 -9.49 -20.95
N LEU A 218 -1.92 -9.68 -20.34
CA LEU A 218 -2.23 -9.09 -19.03
C LEU A 218 -1.29 -9.65 -17.96
N PHE A 219 -1.08 -10.97 -17.93
CA PHE A 219 -0.12 -11.60 -17.03
C PHE A 219 1.28 -11.00 -17.19
N LEU A 220 1.79 -10.88 -18.43
CA LEU A 220 3.11 -10.32 -18.68
C LEU A 220 3.23 -8.85 -18.24
N ALA A 221 2.18 -8.05 -18.43
CA ALA A 221 2.17 -6.66 -17.99
C ALA A 221 2.22 -6.53 -16.45
N PHE A 222 1.40 -7.30 -15.73
CA PHE A 222 1.43 -7.35 -14.27
C PHE A 222 2.74 -7.97 -13.75
N ALA A 223 3.18 -9.07 -14.34
CA ALA A 223 4.41 -9.75 -13.96
C ALA A 223 5.63 -8.84 -14.13
N LEU A 224 5.71 -8.06 -15.21
CA LEU A 224 6.78 -7.07 -15.39
C LEU A 224 6.73 -5.98 -14.31
N SER A 225 5.54 -5.46 -14.03
CA SER A 225 5.32 -4.44 -13.00
C SER A 225 5.75 -4.93 -11.61
N PHE A 226 5.39 -6.18 -11.27
CA PHE A 226 5.80 -6.82 -10.01
C PHE A 226 7.27 -7.22 -10.01
N ALA A 227 7.83 -7.68 -11.12
CA ALA A 227 9.25 -8.04 -11.23
C ALA A 227 10.18 -6.87 -10.92
N ILE A 228 9.78 -5.65 -11.31
CA ILE A 228 10.49 -4.42 -10.94
C ILE A 228 10.42 -4.17 -9.43
N LYS A 229 9.25 -4.40 -8.80
CA LYS A 229 9.02 -4.13 -7.37
C LYS A 229 9.58 -5.22 -6.44
N VAL A 230 9.66 -6.48 -6.90
CA VAL A 230 10.22 -7.68 -6.24
C VAL A 230 11.74 -7.87 -6.53
N PRO A 231 12.38 -6.83 -7.06
CA PRO A 231 13.65 -6.87 -7.82
C PRO A 231 14.09 -8.23 -8.40
N LEU A 232 13.39 -8.75 -9.41
CA LEU A 232 13.84 -9.94 -10.15
C LEU A 232 14.97 -9.59 -11.14
N PHE A 233 15.85 -10.54 -11.46
CA PHE A 233 16.83 -10.35 -12.54
C PHE A 233 16.10 -10.16 -13.89
N PRO A 234 16.44 -9.16 -14.73
CA PRO A 234 17.53 -8.17 -14.60
C PRO A 234 17.11 -6.80 -14.00
N LEU A 235 15.90 -6.67 -13.45
CA LEU A 235 15.23 -5.43 -13.02
C LEU A 235 15.45 -5.08 -11.53
N HIS A 236 16.63 -5.39 -10.97
CA HIS A 236 16.91 -5.29 -9.54
C HIS A 236 17.87 -4.16 -9.15
N THR A 237 18.43 -3.43 -10.13
CA THR A 237 19.56 -2.52 -9.91
C THR A 237 19.23 -1.29 -9.07
N TRP A 238 17.95 -0.96 -8.85
CA TRP A 238 17.54 0.11 -7.97
C TRP A 238 17.64 -0.27 -6.48
N LEU A 239 17.49 -1.56 -6.16
CA LEU A 239 17.37 -2.06 -4.79
C LEU A 239 18.67 -1.90 -3.98
N PRO A 240 19.87 -2.25 -4.48
CA PRO A 240 21.11 -2.05 -3.74
C PRO A 240 21.36 -0.57 -3.42
N ASP A 241 21.15 0.32 -4.38
CA ASP A 241 21.35 1.76 -4.19
C ASP A 241 20.37 2.32 -3.15
N ALA A 242 19.10 1.90 -3.21
CA ALA A 242 18.08 2.33 -2.26
C ALA A 242 18.39 1.87 -0.83
N HIS A 243 18.82 0.62 -0.62
CA HIS A 243 19.10 0.09 0.72
C HIS A 243 20.43 0.56 1.32
N VAL A 244 21.49 0.67 0.51
CA VAL A 244 22.80 1.14 1.01
C VAL A 244 22.73 2.62 1.38
N GLN A 245 21.88 3.39 0.71
CA GLN A 245 21.71 4.81 0.94
C GLN A 245 20.48 5.16 1.79
N ALA A 246 19.69 4.20 2.30
CA ALA A 246 18.54 4.47 3.17
C ALA A 246 18.93 4.57 4.66
#